data_AF-A0A328SCE6-F1
#
_entry.id   AF-A0A328SCE6-F1
#
_cell.length_a   1.000
_cell.length_b   1.000
_cell.length_c   1.000
_cell.angle_alpha   90.00
_cell.angle_beta   90.00
_cell.angle_gamma   90.00
#
_symmetry.space_group_name_H-M   'P 1'
#
loop_
_entity.id
_entity.type
_entity.pdbx_description
1 polymer ?
#
loop_
_entity_poly.entity_id
_entity_poly.type
_entity_poly.pdbx_seq_one_letter_code
_entity_poly.pdbx_strand_id
1 'polypeptide(L)'
;MLIINLDTIDKQLIDSYKLIKNTSKIINKKGETKEYISYNCSFPYSFVEMYDNPNSIYFYKCNNKSFITNYRPSNQFKSQKVKLQDRKSSNHNSDSNNNRTWAKLMTVPKRIMGNVGNYKELTYVLHINQKDYVSGKDALLEVYLT
;
A
#
# COMPACT_ATOMS: atom_id res chain seq x y z
N MET A 1 -4.85 -18.17 -12.90
CA MET A 1 -6.26 -18.43 -12.57
C MET A 1 -6.45 -18.05 -11.12
N LEU A 2 -7.12 -16.93 -10.85
CA LEU A 2 -7.44 -16.50 -9.49
C LEU A 2 -8.75 -17.19 -9.11
N ILE A 3 -8.71 -18.07 -8.10
CA ILE A 3 -9.93 -18.72 -7.57
C ILE A 3 -10.51 -17.76 -6.55
N ILE A 4 -11.67 -17.18 -6.84
CA ILE A 4 -12.38 -16.28 -5.93
C ILE A 4 -13.48 -17.10 -5.27
N ASN A 5 -13.32 -17.39 -3.97
CA ASN A 5 -14.38 -17.94 -3.15
C ASN A 5 -15.27 -16.78 -2.71
N LEU A 6 -16.42 -16.62 -3.36
CA LEU A 6 -17.43 -15.65 -2.98
C LEU A 6 -18.35 -16.30 -1.95
N ASP A 7 -17.98 -16.24 -0.67
CA ASP A 7 -18.94 -16.53 0.40
C ASP A 7 -20.00 -15.42 0.42
N THR A 8 -21.26 -15.82 0.26
CA THR A 8 -22.41 -14.99 -0.11
C THR A 8 -22.91 -14.01 0.95
N ILE A 9 -22.13 -13.70 1.99
CA ILE A 9 -22.56 -12.83 3.10
C ILE A 9 -21.65 -11.60 3.27
N ASP A 10 -20.37 -11.68 2.87
CA ASP A 10 -19.46 -10.54 2.88
C ASP A 10 -18.71 -10.46 1.55
N LYS A 11 -19.10 -9.51 0.68
CA LYS A 11 -18.43 -9.25 -0.61
C LYS A 11 -17.07 -8.57 -0.38
N GLN A 12 -16.13 -9.33 0.16
CA GLN A 12 -14.76 -8.91 0.42
C GLN A 12 -13.79 -9.63 -0.51
N LEU A 13 -12.82 -8.90 -1.04
CA LEU A 13 -11.66 -9.47 -1.71
C LEU A 13 -10.44 -9.25 -0.82
N ILE A 14 -9.75 -10.32 -0.47
CA ILE A 14 -8.62 -10.31 0.46
C ILE A 14 -7.37 -10.77 -0.28
N ASP A 15 -6.28 -10.01 -0.15
CA ASP A 15 -4.98 -10.38 -0.71
C ASP A 15 -3.84 -9.91 0.19
N SER A 16 -2.75 -10.67 0.29
CA SER A 16 -1.65 -10.43 1.22
C SER A 16 -0.31 -10.40 0.50
N TYR A 17 0.53 -9.44 0.88
CA TYR A 17 1.81 -9.23 0.22
C TYR A 17 2.94 -9.13 1.23
N LYS A 18 4.04 -9.80 0.93
CA LYS A 18 5.23 -9.85 1.77
C LYS A 18 5.85 -8.45 1.95
N LEU A 19 6.17 -8.14 3.20
CA LEU A 19 6.96 -6.97 3.57
C LEU A 19 8.43 -7.20 3.25
N ILE A 20 9.02 -6.27 2.52
CA ILE A 20 10.43 -6.24 2.14
C ILE A 20 11.13 -5.24 3.05
N LYS A 21 11.96 -5.73 3.97
CA LYS A 21 12.80 -4.89 4.83
C LYS A 21 13.92 -4.27 4.00
N ASN A 22 13.99 -2.95 4.01
CA ASN A 22 15.07 -2.18 3.43
C ASN A 22 15.84 -1.47 4.54
N THR A 23 17.15 -1.60 4.50
CA THR A 23 18.05 -0.93 5.44
C THR A 23 18.90 0.07 4.66
N SER A 24 19.00 1.29 5.15
CA SER A 24 19.86 2.33 4.61
C SER A 24 20.71 2.92 5.72
N LYS A 25 22.00 3.12 5.47
CA LYS A 25 22.92 3.74 6.43
C LYS A 25 23.26 5.15 5.93
N ILE A 26 23.10 6.15 6.79
CA ILE A 26 23.41 7.55 6.49
C ILE A 26 24.40 8.05 7.54
N ILE A 27 25.50 8.62 7.09
CA ILE A 27 26.47 9.29 7.97
C ILE A 27 25.93 10.69 8.28
N ASN A 28 25.79 11.01 9.56
CA ASN A 28 25.33 12.33 9.97
C ASN A 28 26.45 13.38 9.87
N LYS A 29 26.10 14.66 10.07
CA LYS A 29 27.06 15.78 10.03
C LYS A 29 28.21 15.67 11.06
N LYS A 30 28.08 14.80 12.07
CA LYS A 30 29.09 14.53 13.11
C LYS A 30 29.95 13.30 12.81
N GLY A 31 29.78 12.67 11.65
CA GLY A 31 30.49 11.44 11.27
C GLY A 31 29.90 10.14 11.84
N GLU A 32 28.79 10.21 12.58
CA GLU A 32 28.16 9.01 13.15
C GLU A 32 27.28 8.33 12.10
N THR A 33 27.39 7.00 11.99
CA THR A 33 26.52 6.21 11.11
C THR A 33 25.17 5.97 11.77
N LYS A 34 24.08 6.44 11.14
CA LYS A 34 22.70 6.13 11.53
C LYS A 34 22.09 5.14 10.56
N GLU A 35 21.51 4.07 11.12
CA GLU A 35 20.77 3.07 10.37
C GLU A 35 19.27 3.41 10.31
N TYR A 36 18.71 3.37 9.10
CA TYR A 36 17.31 3.61 8.82
C TYR A 36 16.70 2.34 8.24
N ILE A 37 15.64 1.86 8.87
CA ILE A 37 14.90 0.70 8.40
C ILE A 37 13.57 1.17 7.84
N SER A 38 13.26 0.81 6.60
CA SER A 38 11.93 0.96 5.99
C SER A 38 11.39 -0.42 5.58
N TYR A 39 10.08 -0.51 5.42
CA TYR A 39 9.43 -1.72 4.95
C TYR A 39 8.64 -1.34 3.70
N ASN A 40 8.93 -2.02 2.60
CA ASN A 40 8.21 -1.85 1.35
C ASN A 40 7.25 -3.02 1.14
N CYS A 41 6.20 -2.78 0.38
CA CYS A 41 5.23 -3.78 -0.02
C CYS A 41 4.80 -3.53 -1.46
N SER A 42 4.39 -4.59 -2.14
CA SER A 42 3.66 -4.47 -3.41
C SER A 42 2.26 -3.94 -3.14
N PHE A 43 1.87 -2.93 -3.92
CA PHE A 43 0.51 -2.41 -4.02
C PHE A 43 -0.14 -3.02 -5.28
N PRO A 44 -1.21 -3.82 -5.11
CA PRO A 44 -1.81 -4.60 -6.20
C PRO A 44 -2.22 -3.76 -7.41
N TYR A 45 -1.93 -4.26 -8.61
CA TYR A 45 -2.27 -3.53 -9.85
C TYR A 45 -3.78 -3.30 -10.00
N SER A 46 -4.62 -4.29 -9.63
CA SER A 46 -6.08 -4.14 -9.66
C SER A 46 -6.58 -2.95 -8.81
N PHE A 47 -5.91 -2.64 -7.70
CA PHE A 47 -6.24 -1.46 -6.89
C PHE A 47 -5.65 -0.17 -7.45
N VAL A 48 -4.57 -0.22 -8.24
CA VAL A 48 -4.07 0.92 -9.01
C VAL A 48 -5.10 1.32 -10.07
N GLU A 49 -5.61 0.36 -10.82
CA GLU A 49 -6.63 0.61 -11.86
C GLU A 49 -7.93 1.16 -11.28
N MET A 50 -8.36 0.67 -10.11
CA MET A 50 -9.55 1.17 -9.40
C MET A 50 -9.50 2.69 -9.10
N TYR A 51 -8.31 3.26 -9.04
CA TYR A 51 -8.08 4.67 -8.68
C TYR A 51 -7.67 5.55 -9.87
N ASP A 52 -7.96 5.11 -11.10
CA ASP A 52 -7.59 5.80 -12.34
C ASP A 52 -6.06 5.97 -12.49
N ASN A 53 -5.28 4.94 -12.15
CA ASN A 53 -3.81 4.91 -12.24
C ASN A 53 -3.08 6.00 -11.43
N PRO A 54 -3.25 6.04 -10.09
CA PRO A 54 -2.67 7.07 -9.27
C PRO A 54 -1.14 6.90 -9.15
N ASN A 55 -0.41 8.02 -9.13
CA ASN A 55 1.03 8.04 -8.80
C ASN A 55 1.31 8.01 -7.27
N SER A 56 0.27 8.18 -6.47
CA SER A 56 0.36 8.21 -5.01
C SER A 56 -0.99 7.95 -4.37
N ILE A 57 -0.96 7.42 -3.15
CA ILE A 57 -2.14 7.14 -2.34
C ILE A 57 -1.96 7.73 -0.93
N TYR A 58 -3.06 7.81 -0.19
CA TYR A 58 -3.06 8.19 1.22
C TYR A 58 -3.44 6.98 2.06
N PHE A 59 -2.60 6.67 3.04
CA PHE A 59 -2.99 5.83 4.15
C PHE A 59 -3.64 6.71 5.20
N TYR A 60 -4.76 6.30 5.76
CA TYR A 60 -5.44 7.04 6.82
C TYR A 60 -6.03 6.11 7.88
N LYS A 61 -6.17 6.62 9.11
CA LYS A 61 -6.86 5.91 10.20
C LYS A 61 -8.30 6.38 10.35
N CYS A 62 -9.21 5.43 10.51
CA CYS A 62 -10.58 5.66 10.96
C CYS A 62 -11.00 4.47 11.85
N ASN A 63 -11.70 4.71 12.96
CA ASN A 63 -12.20 3.66 13.86
C ASN A 63 -11.14 2.59 14.24
N ASN A 64 -9.93 3.03 14.58
CA ASN A 64 -8.75 2.19 14.90
C ASN A 64 -8.23 1.27 13.77
N LYS A 65 -8.83 1.31 12.58
CA LYS A 65 -8.39 0.60 11.38
C LYS A 65 -7.61 1.54 10.45
N SER A 66 -6.87 0.95 9.51
CA SER A 66 -6.13 1.70 8.49
C SER A 66 -6.73 1.43 7.12
N PHE A 67 -6.81 2.46 6.29
CA PHE A 67 -7.43 2.43 4.97
C PHE A 67 -6.58 3.16 3.94
N ILE A 68 -6.88 2.91 2.67
CA ILE A 68 -6.23 3.56 1.53
C ILE A 68 -7.26 4.32 0.70
N THR A 69 -6.89 5.53 0.26
CA THR A 69 -7.67 6.34 -0.70
C THR A 69 -6.73 7.10 -1.64
N ASN A 70 -7.21 7.49 -2.82
CA ASN A 70 -6.48 8.40 -3.73
C ASN A 70 -6.80 9.89 -3.50
N TYR A 71 -7.77 10.20 -2.62
CA TYR A 71 -8.12 11.57 -2.25
C TYR A 71 -7.37 12.03 -1.00
N ARG A 72 -7.08 13.33 -0.90
CA ARG A 72 -6.45 13.88 0.29
C ARG A 72 -7.43 13.84 1.47
N PRO A 73 -7.15 13.10 2.56
CA PRO A 73 -8.01 13.12 3.74
C PRO A 73 -8.01 14.50 4.41
N SER A 74 -9.13 14.88 5.00
CA SER A 74 -9.22 16.08 5.84
C SER A 74 -8.45 15.90 7.15
N ASN A 75 -8.18 16.99 7.87
CA ASN A 75 -7.34 16.99 9.07
C ASN A 75 -7.90 16.14 10.23
N GLN A 76 -9.17 15.74 10.18
CA GLN A 76 -9.76 14.83 11.17
C GLN A 76 -9.18 13.42 11.11
N PHE A 77 -8.65 13.02 9.96
CA PHE A 77 -8.03 11.71 9.77
C PHE A 77 -6.52 11.82 9.88
N LYS A 78 -5.93 11.07 10.82
CA LYS A 78 -4.48 10.87 10.83
C LYS A 78 -4.09 10.15 9.54
N SER A 79 -3.32 10.79 8.68
CA SER A 79 -2.98 10.27 7.35
C SER A 79 -1.53 10.51 6.96
N GLN A 80 -1.05 9.71 6.00
CA GLN A 80 0.26 9.85 5.38
C GLN A 80 0.17 9.54 3.88
N LYS A 81 0.60 10.48 3.05
CA LYS A 81 0.76 10.27 1.61
C LYS A 81 1.93 9.34 1.33
N VAL A 82 1.74 8.38 0.45
CA VAL A 82 2.76 7.42 0.02
C VAL A 82 2.84 7.47 -1.50
N LYS A 83 4.05 7.58 -2.04
CA LYS A 83 4.29 7.51 -3.49
C LYS A 83 4.29 6.06 -3.94
N LEU A 84 3.65 5.80 -5.07
CA LEU A 84 3.72 4.51 -5.75
C LEU A 84 4.87 4.56 -6.76
N GLN A 85 5.74 3.56 -6.72
CA GLN A 85 6.93 3.48 -7.56
C GLN A 85 6.85 2.27 -8.47
N ASP A 86 7.30 2.42 -9.71
CA ASP A 86 7.49 1.26 -10.57
C ASP A 86 8.55 0.33 -9.98
N ARG A 87 8.27 -0.97 -10.02
CA ARG A 87 9.25 -1.98 -9.67
C ARG A 87 10.31 -2.01 -10.78
N LYS A 88 11.44 -1.34 -10.57
CA LYS A 88 12.60 -1.47 -11.46
C LYS A 88 13.04 -2.94 -11.48
N SER A 89 12.88 -3.62 -12.61
CA SER A 89 13.52 -4.90 -12.82
C SER A 89 15.01 -4.66 -13.11
N SER A 90 15.90 -5.36 -12.41
CA SER A 90 17.36 -5.23 -12.60
C SER A 90 17.87 -5.76 -13.94
N ASN A 91 17.02 -6.38 -14.76
CA ASN A 91 17.42 -7.07 -16.00
C ASN A 91 16.71 -6.57 -17.28
N HIS A 92 16.09 -5.38 -17.29
CA HIS A 92 15.41 -4.89 -18.49
C HIS A 92 16.27 -3.88 -19.25
N ASN A 93 17.07 -4.41 -20.20
CA ASN A 93 17.34 -3.70 -21.43
C ASN A 93 16.01 -3.33 -22.08
N SER A 94 15.97 -2.11 -22.60
CA SER A 94 14.86 -1.49 -23.30
C SER A 94 14.25 -2.42 -24.34
N ASP A 95 13.10 -3.01 -24.06
CA ASP A 95 12.21 -3.50 -25.09
C ASP A 95 10.78 -3.08 -24.77
N SER A 96 10.20 -2.47 -25.80
CA SER A 96 9.03 -1.62 -25.89
C SER A 96 7.68 -2.33 -25.68
N ASN A 97 7.60 -3.29 -24.74
CA ASN A 97 6.33 -3.89 -24.35
C ASN A 97 5.77 -3.18 -23.11
N ASN A 98 5.12 -2.04 -23.35
CA ASN A 98 4.41 -1.18 -22.39
C ASN A 98 3.23 -1.84 -21.65
N ASN A 99 3.00 -3.15 -21.82
CA ASN A 99 1.71 -3.78 -21.50
C ASN A 99 1.77 -4.81 -20.36
N ARG A 100 2.69 -4.65 -19.41
CA ARG A 100 2.77 -5.56 -18.27
C ARG A 100 2.23 -4.90 -17.00
N THR A 101 1.19 -5.54 -16.51
CA THR A 101 0.33 -5.25 -15.35
C THR A 101 1.05 -5.51 -14.02
N TRP A 102 2.07 -4.70 -13.71
CA TRP A 102 2.83 -4.90 -12.48
C TRP A 102 2.30 -4.11 -11.30
N ALA A 103 2.19 -4.78 -10.15
CA ALA A 103 1.99 -4.14 -8.86
C ALA A 103 3.06 -3.06 -8.61
N LYS A 104 2.63 -1.86 -8.18
CA LYS A 104 3.55 -0.78 -7.81
C LYS A 104 4.21 -1.11 -6.47
N LEU A 105 5.39 -0.57 -6.19
CA LEU A 105 6.02 -0.65 -4.88
C LEU A 105 5.67 0.59 -4.06
N MET A 106 5.50 0.39 -2.76
CA MET A 106 5.28 1.47 -1.82
C MET A 106 5.93 1.21 -0.47
N THR A 107 6.29 2.27 0.24
CA THR A 107 6.78 2.18 1.62
C THR A 107 5.62 2.21 2.60
N VAL A 108 5.55 1.22 3.48
CA VAL A 108 4.51 1.11 4.50
C VAL A 108 4.69 2.22 5.55
N PRO A 109 3.67 3.09 5.75
CA PRO A 109 3.82 4.27 6.58
C PRO A 109 3.67 3.92 8.07
N LYS A 110 4.81 3.76 8.78
CA LYS A 110 4.87 3.44 10.21
C LYS A 110 4.04 4.39 11.10
N ARG A 111 3.90 5.66 10.74
CA ARG A 111 3.09 6.64 11.51
C ARG A 111 1.59 6.30 11.53
N ILE A 112 1.13 5.57 10.50
CA ILE A 112 -0.23 5.09 10.37
C ILE A 112 -0.31 3.65 10.86
N MET A 113 0.50 2.75 10.32
CA MET A 113 0.39 1.31 10.56
C MET A 113 0.97 0.85 11.92
N GLY A 114 1.75 1.69 12.61
CA GLY A 114 2.37 1.34 13.89
C GLY A 114 3.69 0.58 13.74
N ASN A 115 3.98 -0.33 14.68
CA ASN A 115 5.23 -1.09 14.69
C ASN A 115 5.22 -2.19 13.62
N VAL A 116 5.80 -1.91 12.46
CA VAL A 116 5.85 -2.83 11.31
C VAL A 116 6.83 -4.00 11.51
N GLY A 117 7.82 -3.88 12.41
CA GLY A 117 8.97 -4.78 12.44
C GLY A 117 8.71 -6.24 12.83
N ASN A 118 7.55 -6.52 13.42
CA ASN A 118 7.18 -7.87 13.88
C ASN A 118 6.29 -8.62 12.89
N TYR A 119 5.90 -7.96 11.79
CA TYR A 119 4.96 -8.50 10.82
C TYR A 119 5.70 -8.94 9.56
N LYS A 120 5.12 -9.90 8.85
CA LYS A 120 5.70 -10.46 7.62
C LYS A 120 4.98 -9.96 6.38
N GLU A 121 3.72 -9.59 6.51
CA GLU A 121 2.83 -9.29 5.40
C GLU A 121 1.99 -8.02 5.65
N LEU A 122 1.52 -7.43 4.55
CA LEU A 122 0.48 -6.42 4.53
C LEU A 122 -0.71 -7.02 3.80
N THR A 123 -1.83 -7.13 4.50
CA THR A 123 -3.09 -7.63 3.97
C THR A 123 -3.97 -6.47 3.54
N TYR A 124 -4.57 -6.62 2.36
CA TYR A 124 -5.57 -5.72 1.79
C TYR A 124 -6.93 -6.40 1.84
N VAL A 125 -7.96 -5.66 2.25
CA VAL A 125 -9.34 -6.11 2.22
C VAL A 125 -10.18 -5.07 1.49
N LEU A 126 -10.66 -5.43 0.30
CA LEU A 126 -11.57 -4.60 -0.46
C LEU A 126 -13.00 -4.95 -0.09
N HIS A 127 -13.69 -4.03 0.58
CA HIS A 127 -15.10 -4.13 0.95
C HIS A 127 -15.96 -3.51 -0.16
N ILE A 128 -16.50 -4.33 -1.07
CA ILE A 128 -17.20 -3.86 -2.28
C ILE A 128 -18.48 -3.09 -1.95
N ASN A 129 -19.14 -3.44 -0.84
CA ASN A 129 -20.41 -2.86 -0.39
C ASN A 129 -20.26 -1.67 0.57
N GLN A 130 -19.03 -1.22 0.83
CA GLN A 130 -18.77 -0.09 1.73
C GLN A 130 -18.21 1.09 0.94
N LYS A 131 -18.49 2.30 1.41
CA LYS A 131 -17.98 3.54 0.82
C LYS A 131 -16.71 3.98 1.52
N ASP A 132 -15.77 4.52 0.75
CA ASP A 132 -14.55 5.13 1.28
C ASP A 132 -14.90 6.37 2.12
N TYR A 133 -14.43 6.43 3.37
CA TYR A 133 -14.77 7.50 4.32
C TYR A 133 -14.26 8.89 3.92
N VAL A 134 -13.30 8.95 2.99
CA VAL A 134 -12.70 10.21 2.52
C VAL A 134 -13.34 10.69 1.23
N SER A 135 -13.45 9.81 0.23
CA SER A 135 -13.93 10.16 -1.10
C SER A 135 -15.44 9.99 -1.28
N GLY A 136 -16.10 9.19 -0.44
CA GLY A 136 -17.51 8.83 -0.57
C GLY A 136 -17.83 7.90 -1.74
N LYS A 137 -16.82 7.45 -2.50
CA LYS A 137 -16.96 6.48 -3.59
C LYS A 137 -17.16 5.08 -3.04
N ASP A 138 -17.82 4.22 -3.82
CA ASP A 138 -17.98 2.80 -3.49
C ASP A 138 -16.63 2.06 -3.47
N ALA A 139 -16.60 0.94 -2.77
CA ALA A 139 -15.45 0.09 -2.48
C ALA A 139 -14.43 0.72 -1.52
N LEU A 140 -14.43 0.25 -0.26
CA LEU A 140 -13.50 0.67 0.79
C LEU A 140 -12.31 -0.29 0.86
N LEU A 141 -11.09 0.23 0.79
CA LEU A 141 -9.86 -0.56 0.88
C LEU A 141 -9.24 -0.46 2.29
N GLU A 142 -9.47 -1.48 3.10
CA GLU A 142 -8.85 -1.66 4.42
C GLU A 142 -7.47 -2.32 4.28
N VAL A 143 -6.54 -1.97 5.18
CA VAL A 143 -5.22 -2.58 5.25
C VAL A 143 -4.79 -2.85 6.69
N TYR A 144 -4.15 -3.98 6.92
CA TYR A 144 -3.56 -4.33 8.22
C TYR A 144 -2.32 -5.22 8.06
N LEU A 145 -1.52 -5.27 9.11
CA LEU A 145 -0.26 -6.03 9.15
C LEU A 145 -0.53 -7.44 9.69
N THR A 146 0.11 -8.44 9.11
CA THR A 146 0.00 -9.86 9.46
C THR A 146 1.36 -10.55 9.58
#